data_AF-A0A940FEK8-F1
#
_entry.id   AF-A0A940FEK8-F1
#
_cell.length_a   1.000
_cell.length_b   1.000
_cell.length_c   1.000
_cell.angle_alpha   90.00
_cell.angle_beta   90.00
_cell.angle_gamma   90.00
#
_symmetry.space_group_name_H-M   'P 1'
#
loop_
_entity.id
_entity.type
_entity.pdbx_description
1 polymer ?
#
loop_
_entity_poly.entity_id
_entity_poly.type
_entity_poly.pdbx_seq_one_letter_code
_entity_poly.pdbx_strand_id
1 'polypeptide(L)'
;GVFSPDQPDLNENYHFGLVWEGKSLDACTGDLGEYMRYNNPHKFSLYLALGLPVIVWKDAAIAEFVKKHNIGFAISGFDDLENLISNISNEQYSEYVKNVEGVSDKIRKGYYLDKAISQLTKS
;
A
#
# COMPACT_ATOMS: atom_id res chain seq x y z
N GLY A 1 -9.61 -8.57 -1.81
CA GLY A 1 -9.58 -9.82 -2.59
C GLY A 1 -9.06 -10.95 -1.73
N VAL A 2 -9.55 -12.17 -1.96
CA VAL A 2 -8.95 -13.40 -1.43
C VAL A 2 -8.08 -13.94 -2.55
N PHE A 3 -6.77 -14.02 -2.33
CA PHE A 3 -5.81 -14.50 -3.32
C PHE A 3 -5.28 -15.86 -2.89
N SER A 4 -5.01 -16.74 -3.85
CA SER A 4 -4.23 -17.94 -3.57
C SER A 4 -2.83 -17.52 -3.11
N PRO A 5 -2.34 -18.00 -1.96
CA PRO A 5 -0.99 -17.65 -1.49
C PRO A 5 0.10 -18.15 -2.44
N ASP A 6 -0.18 -19.22 -3.21
CA ASP A 6 0.79 -19.83 -4.12
C ASP A 6 0.81 -19.17 -5.52
N GLN A 7 -0.33 -18.60 -5.94
CA GLN A 7 -0.49 -17.91 -7.22
C GLN A 7 -1.45 -16.73 -7.07
N PRO A 8 -0.96 -15.59 -6.55
CA PRO A 8 -1.70 -14.35 -6.59
C PRO A 8 -1.72 -13.82 -8.03
N ASP A 9 -2.58 -14.40 -8.87
CA ASP A 9 -2.78 -13.95 -10.25
C ASP A 9 -3.55 -12.63 -10.24
N LEU A 10 -2.87 -11.55 -10.63
CA LEU A 10 -3.48 -10.28 -10.92
C LEU A 10 -3.78 -10.23 -12.40
N ASN A 11 -5.02 -10.55 -12.77
CA ASN A 11 -5.49 -10.28 -14.12
C ASN A 11 -5.47 -8.77 -14.41
N GLU A 12 -5.61 -8.42 -15.69
CA GLU A 12 -5.51 -7.04 -16.19
C GLU A 12 -6.54 -6.06 -15.58
N ASN A 13 -7.52 -6.54 -14.82
CA ASN A 13 -8.56 -5.71 -14.20
C ASN A 13 -8.15 -5.12 -12.83
N TYR A 14 -6.97 -5.46 -12.29
CA TYR A 14 -6.49 -4.93 -11.02
C TYR A 14 -5.45 -3.83 -11.22
N HIS A 15 -5.78 -2.62 -10.76
CA HIS A 15 -4.92 -1.43 -10.93
C HIS A 15 -4.33 -0.90 -9.62
N PHE A 16 -5.07 -0.99 -8.52
CA PHE A 16 -4.63 -0.54 -7.19
C PHE A 16 -4.94 -1.55 -6.10
N GLY A 17 -4.05 -1.63 -5.12
CA GLY A 17 -4.29 -2.33 -3.85
C GLY A 17 -4.88 -1.39 -2.80
N LEU A 18 -6.11 -1.64 -2.35
CA LEU A 18 -6.74 -0.85 -1.29
C LEU A 18 -6.40 -1.41 0.11
N VAL A 19 -5.81 -0.57 0.95
CA VAL A 19 -5.55 -0.86 2.37
C VAL A 19 -6.41 0.08 3.22
N TRP A 20 -7.58 -0.43 3.61
CA TRP A 20 -8.59 0.28 4.38
C TRP A 20 -9.28 -0.71 5.32
N GLU A 21 -9.42 -0.36 6.60
CA GLU A 21 -10.08 -1.19 7.61
C GLU A 21 -11.00 -0.30 8.47
N GLY A 22 -12.22 -0.77 8.73
CA GLY A 22 -13.22 -0.01 9.47
C GLY A 22 -14.60 -0.12 8.85
N LYS A 23 -15.59 0.51 9.49
CA LYS A 23 -16.99 0.47 9.04
C LYS A 23 -17.46 1.72 8.32
N SER A 24 -16.66 2.80 8.33
CA SER A 24 -16.97 4.07 7.69
C SER A 24 -16.17 4.26 6.40
N LEU A 25 -16.79 4.97 5.45
CA LEU A 25 -16.16 5.45 4.22
C LEU A 25 -15.43 6.77 4.44
N ASP A 26 -15.75 7.52 5.50
CA ASP A 26 -15.18 8.84 5.78
C ASP A 26 -13.82 8.73 6.46
N ALA A 27 -13.62 7.65 7.23
CA ALA A 27 -12.37 7.35 7.93
C ALA A 27 -12.32 5.89 8.40
N CYS A 28 -11.10 5.39 8.59
CA CYS A 28 -10.87 4.12 9.28
C CYS A 28 -11.13 4.29 10.78
N THR A 29 -12.34 3.90 11.22
CA THR A 29 -12.83 4.08 12.60
C THR A 29 -13.11 2.75 13.30
N GLY A 30 -13.21 2.81 14.64
CA GLY A 30 -13.34 1.63 15.50
C GLY A 30 -12.00 0.94 15.75
N ASP A 31 -11.98 -0.12 16.56
CA ASP A 31 -10.74 -0.74 17.04
C ASP A 31 -9.78 -1.13 15.92
N LEU A 32 -10.30 -1.70 14.82
CA LEU A 32 -9.49 -2.10 13.66
C LEU A 32 -8.97 -0.89 12.86
N GLY A 33 -9.78 0.16 12.73
CA GLY A 33 -9.40 1.37 12.01
C GLY A 33 -8.34 2.16 12.76
N GLU A 34 -8.51 2.36 14.05
CA GLU A 34 -7.49 3.02 14.90
C GLU A 34 -6.19 2.23 14.97
N TYR A 35 -6.25 0.90 14.92
CA TYR A 35 -5.06 0.05 14.88
C TYR A 35 -4.21 0.28 13.60
N MET A 36 -4.80 0.77 12.51
CA MET A 36 -4.06 1.12 11.29
C MET A 36 -3.01 2.21 11.51
N ARG A 37 -3.18 3.06 12.53
CA ARG A 37 -2.20 4.09 12.90
C ARG A 37 -0.88 3.51 13.43
N TYR A 38 -0.87 2.22 13.79
CA TYR A 38 0.27 1.58 14.45
C TYR A 38 0.81 0.37 13.69
N ASN A 39 -0.01 -0.29 12.88
CA ASN A 39 0.37 -1.55 12.26
C ASN A 39 1.05 -1.38 10.90
N ASN A 40 1.64 -2.47 10.42
CA ASN A 40 2.09 -2.61 9.03
C ASN A 40 1.32 -3.79 8.40
N PRO A 41 0.18 -3.53 7.73
CA PRO A 41 -0.73 -4.58 7.27
C PRO A 41 -0.06 -5.51 6.25
N HIS A 42 -0.24 -6.83 6.38
CA HIS A 42 0.27 -7.79 5.40
C HIS A 42 -0.28 -7.55 3.97
N LYS A 43 -1.52 -7.04 3.84
CA LYS A 43 -2.10 -6.66 2.55
C LYS A 43 -1.25 -5.62 1.82
N PHE A 44 -0.65 -4.67 2.56
CA PHE A 44 0.20 -3.63 1.99
C PHE A 44 1.45 -4.22 1.31
N SER A 45 2.19 -5.09 2.02
CA SER A 45 3.34 -5.78 1.43
C SER A 45 2.96 -6.70 0.28
N LEU A 46 1.80 -7.36 0.37
CA LEU A 46 1.29 -8.22 -0.71
C LEU A 46 1.05 -7.42 -1.98
N TYR A 47 0.28 -6.32 -1.94
CA TYR A 47 0.00 -5.52 -3.14
C TYR A 47 1.27 -4.99 -3.81
N LEU A 48 2.21 -4.48 -3.01
CA LEU A 48 3.49 -4.01 -3.53
C LEU A 48 4.32 -5.15 -4.12
N ALA A 49 4.34 -6.33 -3.49
CA ALA A 49 5.04 -7.51 -4.02
C ALA A 49 4.46 -7.98 -5.37
N LEU A 50 3.18 -7.69 -5.63
CA LEU A 50 2.50 -7.97 -6.89
C LEU A 50 2.62 -6.83 -7.92
N GLY A 51 3.33 -5.75 -7.60
CA GLY A 51 3.55 -4.65 -8.53
C GLY A 51 2.44 -3.60 -8.56
N LEU A 52 1.47 -3.67 -7.64
CA LEU A 52 0.36 -2.71 -7.60
C LEU A 52 0.71 -1.45 -6.80
N PRO A 53 0.47 -0.26 -7.36
CA PRO A 53 0.29 0.95 -6.56
C PRO A 53 -0.81 0.77 -5.51
N VAL A 54 -0.73 1.51 -4.41
CA VAL A 54 -1.68 1.34 -3.30
C VAL A 54 -2.51 2.59 -3.02
N ILE A 55 -3.69 2.38 -2.44
CA ILE A 55 -4.50 3.44 -1.85
C ILE A 55 -4.65 3.11 -0.38
N VAL A 56 -4.23 4.02 0.49
CA VAL A 56 -4.20 3.81 1.94
C VAL A 56 -4.91 4.94 2.67
N TRP A 57 -5.37 4.68 3.89
CA TRP A 57 -5.86 5.76 4.76
C TRP A 57 -4.71 6.68 5.16
N LYS A 58 -4.93 8.01 5.08
CA LYS A 58 -3.90 9.03 5.28
C LYS A 58 -3.23 9.02 6.65
N ASP A 59 -3.94 8.47 7.63
CA ASP A 59 -3.57 8.43 9.03
C ASP A 59 -2.95 7.08 9.44
N ALA A 60 -2.90 6.11 8.51
CA ALA A 60 -2.25 4.83 8.76
C ALA A 60 -0.72 4.99 8.89
N ALA A 61 -0.07 4.15 9.68
CA ALA A 61 1.39 4.19 9.89
C ALA A 61 2.20 4.13 8.57
N ILE A 62 1.64 3.44 7.58
CA ILE A 62 2.23 3.24 6.25
C ILE A 62 2.04 4.44 5.30
N ALA A 63 1.19 5.42 5.63
CA ALA A 63 0.85 6.52 4.72
C ALA A 63 2.08 7.36 4.33
N GLU A 64 2.95 7.66 5.30
CA GLU A 64 4.19 8.40 5.05
C GLU A 64 5.17 7.61 4.16
N PHE A 65 5.19 6.28 4.28
CA PHE A 65 5.98 5.44 3.39
C PHE A 65 5.47 5.52 1.95
N VAL A 66 4.14 5.47 1.76
CA VAL A 66 3.51 5.59 0.43
C VAL A 66 3.86 6.91 -0.24
N LYS A 67 3.71 8.03 0.48
CA LYS A 67 4.06 9.37 -0.03
C LYS A 67 5.54 9.49 -0.34
N LYS A 68 6.41 9.06 0.58
CA LYS A 68 7.87 9.17 0.44
C LYS A 68 8.39 8.39 -0.76
N HIS A 69 7.82 7.22 -1.04
CA HIS A 69 8.25 6.38 -2.15
C HIS A 69 7.51 6.66 -3.45
N ASN A 70 6.50 7.55 -3.44
CA ASN A 70 5.67 7.87 -4.59
C ASN A 70 5.11 6.59 -5.25
N ILE A 71 4.38 5.79 -4.47
CA ILE A 71 3.85 4.45 -4.85
C ILE A 71 2.33 4.33 -4.73
N GLY A 72 1.62 5.46 -4.76
CA GLY A 72 0.17 5.52 -4.68
C GLY A 72 -0.34 6.68 -3.83
N PHE A 73 -1.51 6.51 -3.25
CA PHE A 73 -2.24 7.60 -2.61
C PHE A 73 -2.56 7.34 -1.14
N ALA A 74 -2.64 8.44 -0.39
CA ALA A 74 -3.04 8.48 1.00
C ALA A 74 -4.30 9.36 1.13
N ILE A 75 -5.46 8.75 1.32
CA ILE A 75 -6.78 9.41 1.28
C ILE A 75 -7.39 9.58 2.67
N SER A 76 -8.15 10.64 2.89
CA SER A 76 -8.90 10.87 4.13
C SER A 76 -10.08 9.93 4.25
N GLY A 77 -10.83 9.79 3.15
CA GLY A 77 -12.08 9.06 3.00
C GLY A 77 -12.36 8.79 1.52
N PHE A 78 -13.44 8.06 1.23
CA PHE A 78 -13.79 7.66 -0.13
C PHE A 78 -14.24 8.83 -1.03
N ASP A 79 -14.67 9.97 -0.46
CA ASP A 79 -14.94 11.18 -1.24
C ASP A 79 -13.69 11.70 -1.99
N ASP A 80 -12.50 11.43 -1.45
CA ASP A 80 -11.24 11.74 -2.14
C ASP A 80 -11.00 10.80 -3.33
N LEU A 81 -11.54 9.57 -3.28
CA LEU A 81 -11.29 8.52 -4.26
C LEU A 81 -11.92 8.83 -5.61
N GLU A 82 -13.16 9.31 -5.63
CA GLU A 82 -13.85 9.66 -6.90
C GLU A 82 -13.10 10.76 -7.65
N ASN A 83 -12.68 11.80 -6.93
CA ASN A 83 -11.91 12.90 -7.49
C ASN A 83 -10.55 12.43 -8.00
N LEU A 84 -9.88 11.57 -7.24
CA LEU A 84 -8.56 11.07 -7.57
C LEU A 84 -8.58 10.14 -8.80
N ILE A 85 -9.54 9.22 -8.89
CA ILE A 85 -9.70 8.35 -10.05
C ILE A 85 -10.06 9.16 -11.30
N SER A 86 -10.85 10.23 -11.15
CA SER A 86 -11.25 11.06 -12.30
C SER A 86 -10.13 11.96 -12.84
N ASN A 87 -9.12 12.27 -12.01
CA ASN A 87 -8.08 13.24 -12.35
C ASN A 87 -6.67 12.64 -12.47
N ILE A 88 -6.49 11.36 -12.14
CA ILE A 88 -5.19 10.70 -12.29
C ILE A 88 -4.82 10.64 -13.78
N SER A 89 -3.63 11.13 -14.10
CA SER A 89 -3.11 11.03 -15.47
C SER A 89 -2.44 9.67 -15.69
N ASN A 90 -2.37 9.23 -16.94
CA ASN A 90 -1.65 8.00 -17.29
C ASN A 90 -0.17 8.08 -16.91
N GLU A 91 0.43 9.27 -17.01
CA GLU A 91 1.82 9.52 -16.64
C GLU A 91 2.03 9.36 -15.13
N GLN A 92 1.13 9.91 -14.31
CA GLN A 92 1.19 9.76 -12.86
C GLN A 92 1.02 8.29 -12.45
N TYR A 93 0.06 7.58 -13.04
CA TYR A 93 -0.12 6.16 -12.78
C TYR A 93 1.13 5.34 -13.18
N SER A 94 1.68 5.60 -14.36
CA SER A 94 2.90 4.92 -14.85
C SER A 94 4.09 5.18 -13.94
N GLU A 95 4.19 6.38 -13.38
CA GLU A 95 5.23 6.72 -12.41
C GLU A 95 5.09 5.89 -11.13
N TYR A 96 3.87 5.74 -10.59
CA TYR A 96 3.65 4.89 -9.43
C TYR A 96 4.05 3.44 -9.70
N VAL A 97 3.62 2.87 -10.83
CA VAL A 97 3.97 1.48 -11.19
C VAL A 97 5.49 1.30 -11.24
N LYS A 98 6.20 2.22 -11.91
CA LYS A 98 7.67 2.20 -11.98
C LYS A 98 8.33 2.28 -10.60
N ASN A 99 7.82 3.13 -9.71
CA ASN A 99 8.36 3.25 -8.36
C ASN A 99 8.06 2.00 -7.50
N VAL A 100 6.88 1.41 -7.69
CA VAL A 100 6.49 0.17 -7.03
C VAL A 100 7.43 -0.96 -7.42
N GLU A 101 7.86 -1.09 -8.68
CA GLU A 101 8.81 -2.14 -9.10
C GLU A 101 10.06 -2.17 -8.21
N GLY A 102 10.65 -1.01 -7.92
CA GLY A 102 11.83 -0.90 -7.07
C GLY A 102 11.58 -1.24 -5.59
N VAL A 103 10.37 -0.97 -5.08
CA VAL A 103 9.96 -1.37 -3.72
C VAL A 103 9.63 -2.86 -3.67
N SER A 104 8.98 -3.36 -4.71
CA SER A 104 8.54 -4.74 -4.89
C SER A 104 9.72 -5.71 -4.87
N ASP A 105 10.79 -5.38 -5.59
CA ASP A 105 12.03 -6.17 -5.60
C ASP A 105 12.64 -6.30 -4.18
N LYS A 106 12.66 -5.19 -3.42
CA LYS A 106 13.14 -5.18 -2.03
C LYS A 106 12.26 -6.06 -1.13
N ILE A 107 10.95 -5.99 -1.28
CA ILE A 107 10.01 -6.81 -0.49
C ILE A 107 10.25 -8.29 -0.79
N ARG A 108 10.26 -8.69 -2.06
CA ARG A 108 10.44 -10.11 -2.47
C ARG A 108 11.79 -10.69 -2.04
N LYS A 109 12.83 -9.85 -1.95
CA LYS A 109 14.17 -10.26 -1.50
C LYS A 109 14.36 -10.23 0.02
N GLY A 110 13.32 -9.87 0.80
CA GLY A 110 13.43 -9.80 2.26
C GLY A 110 14.24 -8.61 2.79
N TYR A 111 14.57 -7.62 1.95
CA TYR A 111 15.47 -6.51 2.27
C TYR A 111 15.12 -5.78 3.58
N TYR A 112 13.83 -5.50 3.80
CA TYR A 112 13.39 -4.74 4.98
C TYR A 112 13.56 -5.54 6.27
N LEU A 113 13.36 -6.86 6.22
CA LEU A 113 13.61 -7.76 7.34
C LEU A 113 15.12 -7.83 7.63
N ASP A 114 15.93 -8.06 6.60
CA ASP A 114 17.39 -8.12 6.75
C ASP A 114 17.97 -6.83 7.32
N LYS A 115 17.45 -5.69 6.88
CA LYS A 115 17.84 -4.38 7.39
C LYS A 115 17.47 -4.21 8.87
N ALA A 116 16.28 -4.62 9.27
CA ALA A 116 15.84 -4.56 10.65
C ALA A 116 16.71 -5.45 11.55
N ILE A 117 16.98 -6.69 11.14
CA ILE A 117 17.88 -7.62 11.86
C ILE A 117 19.28 -7.02 11.96
N SER A 118 19.83 -6.50 10.85
CA SER A 118 21.17 -5.89 10.85
C SER A 118 21.28 -4.66 11.75
N GLN A 119 20.19 -3.91 11.95
CA GLN A 119 20.18 -2.77 12.87
C GLN A 119 20.14 -3.22 14.33
N LEU A 120 19.49 -4.35 14.63
CA LEU A 120 19.45 -4.94 15.97
C LEU A 120 20.78 -5.60 16.35
N THR A 121 21.46 -6.23 15.40
CA THR A 121 22.71 -6.99 15.65
C THR A 121 23.98 -6.18 15.52
N LYS A 122 23.89 -4.90 15.12
CA LYS A 122 24.98 -3.92 15.26
C LYS A 122 25.15 -3.58 16.75
N SER A 123 25.75 -4.50 17.48
CA SER A 123 26.31 -4.34 18.82
C SER A 123 27.83 -4.33 18.73
#